data_AF-L1II68-F1
#
_entry.id   AF-L1II68-F1
#
_cell.length_a   1.000
_cell.length_b   1.000
_cell.length_c   1.000
_cell.angle_alpha   90.00
_cell.angle_beta   90.00
_cell.angle_gamma   90.00
#
_symmetry.space_group_name_H-M   'P 1'
#
loop_
_entity.id
_entity.type
_entity.pdbx_description
1 polymer ?
#
loop_
_entity_poly.entity_id
_entity_poly.type
_entity_poly.pdbx_seq_one_letter_code
_entity_poly.pdbx_strand_id
1 'polypeptide(L)'
;MTLVILYMVTALTMMWRRMGQHKAGRRRETRQLAANTSQAMLLHAVAREAKLKQVKLSAARARSLDPIGSTGQHGVSAYRNRSAEAEAMLEAAKDQGLDRFLQQKACGATGLHVFYYAWYANRDNDDHWSHWNHKVLPHWTAAVNERFKDRIGQEHAPPLDIGSNFFPSLGAYSSKDPAVVELHVEMMAKSGMGVLVYSWWGRGKADANGDPTDERLIELVMNKCEERRVKFAFHLEPYEGRTARSVGEDVAYILRRFGSHPALYRNPSR
;
A
#
# COMPACT_ATOMS: atom_id res chain seq x y z
N MET A 1 12.77 24.88 8.82
CA MET A 1 11.39 24.42 8.58
C MET A 1 10.50 24.41 9.82
N THR A 2 11.04 24.31 11.04
CA THR A 2 10.24 24.23 12.29
C THR A 2 9.61 25.55 12.73
N LEU A 3 10.20 26.71 12.39
CA LEU A 3 9.65 28.03 12.75
C LEU A 3 8.45 28.47 11.90
N VAL A 4 8.35 28.02 10.65
CA VAL A 4 7.24 28.41 9.73
C VAL A 4 5.92 27.75 10.15
N ILE A 5 5.98 26.53 10.71
CA ILE A 5 4.82 25.77 11.15
C ILE A 5 4.23 26.35 12.44
N LEU A 6 5.07 26.81 13.38
CA LEU A 6 4.60 27.40 14.63
C LEU A 6 3.90 28.76 14.40
N TYR A 7 4.39 29.54 13.42
CA TYR A 7 3.82 30.85 13.05
C TYR A 7 2.46 30.71 12.34
N MET A 8 2.28 29.68 11.50
CA MET A 8 1.00 29.37 10.86
C MET A 8 -0.07 28.96 11.89
N VAL A 9 0.30 28.15 12.89
CA VAL A 9 -0.65 27.66 13.91
C VAL A 9 -1.12 28.79 14.85
N THR A 10 -0.24 29.74 15.19
CA THR A 10 -0.59 30.91 16.02
C THR A 10 -1.39 31.97 15.24
N ALA A 11 -1.05 32.23 13.98
CA ALA A 11 -1.80 33.17 13.14
C ALA A 11 -3.24 32.69 12.88
N LEU A 12 -3.44 31.38 12.62
CA LEU A 12 -4.77 30.79 12.45
C LEU A 12 -5.61 30.81 13.72
N THR A 13 -5.01 30.60 14.90
CA THR A 13 -5.75 30.68 16.18
C THR A 13 -6.12 32.11 16.55
N MET A 14 -5.27 33.11 16.23
CA MET A 14 -5.60 34.53 16.43
C MET A 14 -6.66 35.04 15.45
N MET A 15 -6.61 34.63 14.17
CA MET A 15 -7.61 35.01 13.17
C MET A 15 -8.98 34.37 13.48
N TRP A 16 -8.99 33.19 14.11
CA TRP A 16 -10.20 32.47 14.53
C TRP A 16 -10.86 33.07 15.79
N ARG A 17 -10.10 33.66 16.72
CA ARG A 17 -10.66 34.40 17.88
C ARG A 17 -11.40 35.68 17.47
N ARG A 18 -11.16 36.22 16.28
CA ARG A 18 -11.76 37.48 15.79
C ARG A 18 -13.04 37.30 14.96
N MET A 19 -13.48 36.07 14.67
CA MET A 19 -14.63 35.78 13.82
C MET A 19 -15.67 34.87 14.50
N GLY A 20 -16.49 35.45 15.40
CA GLY A 20 -17.83 34.92 15.71
C GLY A 20 -18.77 35.32 14.56
N GLN A 21 -19.64 34.47 13.98
CA GLN A 21 -20.74 33.72 14.59
C GLN A 21 -21.15 32.50 13.72
N HIS A 22 -22.18 31.74 14.13
CA HIS A 22 -22.77 30.51 13.53
C HIS A 22 -22.17 29.15 13.97
N LYS A 23 -22.95 28.42 14.77
CA LYS A 23 -22.57 27.21 15.55
C LYS A 23 -22.91 25.85 14.93
N ALA A 24 -23.75 25.76 13.89
CA ALA A 24 -24.29 24.47 13.43
C ALA A 24 -23.46 23.78 12.33
N GLY A 25 -23.09 24.48 11.24
CA GLY A 25 -22.25 23.90 10.17
C GLY A 25 -20.82 23.54 10.62
N ARG A 26 -20.34 24.25 11.65
CA ARG A 26 -19.00 24.14 12.22
C ARG A 26 -18.69 22.76 12.79
N ARG A 27 -19.67 22.00 13.29
CA ARG A 27 -19.43 20.68 13.92
C ARG A 27 -19.19 19.57 12.90
N ARG A 28 -19.78 19.66 11.70
CA ARG A 28 -19.64 18.64 10.67
C ARG A 28 -18.31 18.80 9.93
N GLU A 29 -17.95 20.04 9.59
CA GLU A 29 -16.68 20.38 8.96
C GLU A 29 -15.48 20.18 9.89
N THR A 30 -15.58 20.56 11.18
CA THR A 30 -14.48 20.29 12.13
C THR A 30 -14.30 18.79 12.38
N ARG A 31 -15.37 17.98 12.39
CA ARG A 31 -15.26 16.52 12.47
C ARG A 31 -14.62 15.91 11.22
N GLN A 32 -14.97 16.39 10.03
CA GLN A 32 -14.38 15.90 8.79
C GLN A 32 -12.90 16.31 8.68
N LEU A 33 -12.56 17.55 9.04
CA LEU A 33 -11.19 18.04 9.01
C LEU A 33 -10.32 17.33 10.07
N ALA A 34 -10.84 17.11 11.28
CA ALA A 34 -10.17 16.32 12.30
C ALA A 34 -9.98 14.85 11.87
N ALA A 35 -10.97 14.24 11.21
CA ALA A 35 -10.85 12.89 10.68
C ALA A 35 -9.78 12.78 9.58
N ASN A 36 -9.73 13.75 8.66
CA ASN A 36 -8.74 13.81 7.59
C ASN A 36 -7.32 14.06 8.14
N THR A 37 -7.19 14.93 9.16
CA THR A 37 -5.90 15.22 9.81
C THR A 37 -5.41 14.00 10.59
N SER A 38 -6.31 13.29 11.27
CA SER A 38 -6.00 12.03 11.95
C SER A 38 -5.60 10.93 10.97
N GLN A 39 -6.27 10.79 9.82
CA GLN A 39 -5.87 9.84 8.76
C GLN A 39 -4.49 10.15 8.18
N ALA A 40 -4.18 11.43 7.93
CA ALA A 40 -2.86 11.84 7.43
C ALA A 40 -1.74 11.56 8.45
N MET A 41 -2.00 11.83 9.74
CA MET A 41 -1.06 11.48 10.82
C MET A 41 -0.88 9.97 10.97
N LEU A 42 -1.96 9.19 10.77
CA LEU A 42 -1.94 7.72 10.82
C LEU A 42 -1.10 7.12 9.69
N LEU A 43 -1.31 7.56 8.44
CA LEU A 43 -0.52 7.15 7.27
C LEU A 43 0.97 7.46 7.47
N HIS A 44 1.28 8.63 8.01
CA HIS A 44 2.65 9.02 8.30
C HIS A 44 3.28 8.17 9.42
N ALA A 45 2.51 7.79 10.44
CA ALA A 45 2.98 6.91 11.52
C ALA A 45 3.25 5.48 11.04
N VAL A 46 2.36 4.91 10.23
CA VAL A 46 2.51 3.57 9.64
C VAL A 46 3.72 3.51 8.70
N ALA A 47 3.88 4.52 7.83
CA ALA A 47 5.05 4.62 6.95
C ALA A 47 6.37 4.72 7.74
N ARG A 48 6.35 5.42 8.88
CA ARG A 48 7.52 5.54 9.77
C ARG A 48 7.83 4.23 10.50
N GLU A 49 6.82 3.47 10.91
CA GLU A 49 6.99 2.15 11.54
C GLU A 49 7.55 1.12 10.54
N ALA A 50 7.04 1.09 9.30
CA ALA A 50 7.56 0.24 8.24
C ALA A 50 9.04 0.55 7.96
N LYS A 51 9.41 1.84 7.89
CA LYS A 51 10.79 2.27 7.73
C LYS A 51 11.69 1.85 8.90
N LEU A 52 11.18 1.90 10.14
CA LEU A 52 11.93 1.44 11.33
C LEU A 52 12.13 -0.08 11.35
N LYS A 53 11.12 -0.87 10.96
CA LYS A 53 11.25 -2.33 10.83
C LYS A 53 12.24 -2.69 9.72
N GLN A 54 12.20 -2.01 8.58
CA GLN A 54 13.14 -2.18 7.48
C GLN A 54 14.58 -1.87 7.91
N VAL A 55 14.80 -0.77 8.64
CA VAL A 55 16.14 -0.41 9.18
C VAL A 55 16.63 -1.43 10.22
N LYS A 56 15.74 -1.98 11.06
CA LYS A 56 16.11 -3.03 12.02
C LYS A 56 16.46 -4.35 11.32
N LEU A 57 15.70 -4.73 10.29
CA LEU A 57 15.95 -5.92 9.47
C LEU A 57 17.24 -5.78 8.65
N SER A 58 17.48 -4.62 8.03
CA SER A 58 18.72 -4.35 7.29
C SER A 58 19.92 -4.24 8.23
N ALA A 59 19.78 -3.66 9.42
CA ALA A 59 20.84 -3.64 10.43
C ALA A 59 21.08 -5.00 11.11
N ALA A 60 20.10 -5.90 11.12
CA ALA A 60 20.29 -7.29 11.54
C ALA A 60 21.04 -8.09 10.46
N ARG A 61 20.69 -7.87 9.19
CA ARG A 61 21.34 -8.48 8.01
C ARG A 61 22.74 -7.93 7.73
N ALA A 62 23.01 -6.68 8.07
CA ALA A 62 24.35 -6.07 8.03
C ALA A 62 25.22 -6.50 9.22
N ARG A 63 24.64 -6.87 10.37
CA ARG A 63 25.39 -7.45 11.50
C ARG A 63 25.79 -8.91 11.29
N SER A 64 25.14 -9.62 10.36
CA SER A 64 25.54 -10.96 9.92
C SER A 64 26.62 -10.95 8.82
N LEU A 65 27.04 -9.78 8.33
CA LEU A 65 28.06 -9.61 7.30
C LEU A 65 29.09 -8.57 7.78
N ASP A 66 30.20 -9.08 8.34
CA ASP A 66 31.42 -8.43 8.82
C ASP A 66 31.44 -7.66 10.17
N PRO A 67 32.46 -7.91 11.02
CA PRO A 67 32.79 -7.10 12.18
C PRO A 67 33.79 -6.00 11.79
N ILE A 68 33.61 -4.75 12.24
CA ILE A 68 34.66 -3.80 12.71
C ILE A 68 34.02 -2.44 13.09
N GLY A 69 34.16 -2.07 14.36
CA GLY A 69 34.67 -0.77 14.87
C GLY A 69 34.02 0.59 14.54
N SER A 70 33.28 1.13 15.54
CA SER A 70 33.22 2.52 16.07
C SER A 70 33.20 3.74 15.11
N THR A 71 32.28 4.71 15.25
CA THR A 71 32.32 5.78 16.28
C THR A 71 31.09 6.71 16.09
N GLY A 72 30.53 7.28 17.17
CA GLY A 72 29.49 8.31 17.06
C GLY A 72 28.59 8.45 18.29
N GLN A 73 29.15 8.68 19.48
CA GLN A 73 28.41 8.54 20.75
C GLN A 73 27.71 9.81 21.27
N HIS A 74 27.72 10.95 20.57
CA HIS A 74 27.15 12.21 21.12
C HIS A 74 25.83 12.68 20.48
N GLY A 75 25.40 12.08 19.34
CA GLY A 75 24.06 12.29 18.76
C GLY A 75 23.01 11.25 19.20
N VAL A 76 23.45 10.15 19.82
CA VAL A 76 22.62 8.95 20.09
C VAL A 76 21.77 9.10 21.36
N SER A 77 22.22 9.87 22.35
CA SER A 77 21.54 10.04 23.64
C SER A 77 20.26 10.89 23.53
N ALA A 78 20.32 12.03 22.84
CA ALA A 78 19.15 12.90 22.62
C ALA A 78 18.14 12.34 21.59
N TYR A 79 18.53 11.31 20.83
CA TYR A 79 17.68 10.58 19.88
C TYR A 79 16.99 9.38 20.55
N ARG A 80 17.67 8.68 21.46
CA ARG A 80 17.10 7.58 22.28
C ARG A 80 16.00 8.06 23.23
N ASN A 81 16.18 9.20 23.89
CA ASN A 81 15.16 9.70 24.83
C ASN A 81 13.89 10.16 24.12
N ARG A 82 14.02 10.80 22.94
CA ARG A 82 12.87 11.18 22.10
C ARG A 82 12.24 9.99 21.37
N SER A 83 12.95 8.88 21.17
CA SER A 83 12.36 7.65 20.63
C SER A 83 11.56 6.90 21.69
N ALA A 84 12.04 6.85 22.93
CA ALA A 84 11.33 6.20 24.03
C ALA A 84 10.01 6.92 24.39
N GLU A 85 10.00 8.25 24.40
CA GLU A 85 8.78 9.04 24.61
C GLU A 85 7.79 8.88 23.45
N ALA A 86 8.27 8.85 22.20
CA ALA A 86 7.42 8.60 21.03
C ALA A 86 6.90 7.16 20.98
N GLU A 87 7.68 6.18 21.42
CA GLU A 87 7.26 4.77 21.56
C GLU A 87 6.22 4.63 22.67
N ALA A 88 6.38 5.29 23.81
CA ALA A 88 5.38 5.29 24.90
C ALA A 88 4.07 5.99 24.51
N MET A 89 4.14 7.10 23.76
CA MET A 89 2.94 7.79 23.25
C MET A 89 2.23 6.99 22.15
N LEU A 90 2.99 6.27 21.32
CA LEU A 90 2.45 5.35 20.31
C LEU A 90 1.80 4.13 20.97
N GLU A 91 2.41 3.59 22.03
CA GLU A 91 1.87 2.47 22.78
C GLU A 91 0.59 2.86 23.55
N ALA A 92 0.58 4.04 24.19
CA ALA A 92 -0.62 4.61 24.80
C ALA A 92 -1.74 4.91 23.78
N ALA A 93 -1.41 5.22 22.53
CA ALA A 93 -2.39 5.44 21.46
C ALA A 93 -2.94 4.14 20.86
N LYS A 94 -2.15 3.06 20.87
CA LYS A 94 -2.56 1.72 20.44
C LYS A 94 -3.52 1.06 21.44
N ASP A 95 -3.27 1.22 22.74
CA ASP A 95 -3.78 0.28 23.74
C ASP A 95 -5.30 0.32 24.01
N GLN A 96 -6.04 1.40 23.67
CA GLN A 96 -7.48 1.46 24.05
C GLN A 96 -8.44 2.09 23.05
N GLY A 97 -8.02 3.08 22.26
CA GLY A 97 -8.91 3.85 21.40
C GLY A 97 -8.87 3.43 19.93
N LEU A 98 -7.66 3.29 19.37
CA LEU A 98 -7.45 3.06 17.95
C LEU A 98 -7.76 1.62 17.57
N ASP A 99 -7.26 0.63 18.31
CA ASP A 99 -7.53 -0.79 18.03
C ASP A 99 -9.03 -1.10 18.18
N ARG A 100 -9.69 -0.50 19.17
CA ARG A 100 -11.14 -0.62 19.35
C ARG A 100 -11.92 0.04 18.22
N PHE A 101 -11.51 1.24 17.78
CA PHE A 101 -12.13 1.94 16.64
C PHE A 101 -11.91 1.21 15.31
N LEU A 102 -10.70 0.72 15.06
CA LEU A 102 -10.35 -0.07 13.88
C LEU A 102 -11.04 -1.43 13.92
N GLN A 103 -11.10 -2.15 15.04
CA GLN A 103 -11.89 -3.40 15.12
C GLN A 103 -13.38 -3.16 14.88
N GLN A 104 -13.92 -2.06 15.40
CA GLN A 104 -15.35 -1.71 15.26
C GLN A 104 -15.73 -1.22 13.85
N LYS A 105 -14.76 -0.75 13.05
CA LYS A 105 -14.95 -0.31 11.64
C LYS A 105 -14.44 -1.29 10.58
N ALA A 106 -13.33 -1.98 10.83
CA ALA A 106 -12.61 -2.81 9.86
C ALA A 106 -13.21 -4.20 9.69
N CYS A 107 -13.89 -4.73 10.72
CA CYS A 107 -14.59 -6.00 10.61
C CYS A 107 -16.01 -5.78 10.08
N GLY A 108 -16.16 -5.54 8.78
CA GLY A 108 -17.47 -5.53 8.11
C GLY A 108 -17.75 -4.35 7.18
N ALA A 109 -16.86 -3.36 7.07
CA ALA A 109 -17.02 -2.25 6.11
C ALA A 109 -16.70 -2.70 4.67
N THR A 110 -17.57 -3.53 4.09
CA THR A 110 -17.51 -3.94 2.68
C THR A 110 -17.77 -2.80 1.68
N GLY A 111 -17.98 -1.59 2.17
CA GLY A 111 -18.16 -0.39 1.35
C GLY A 111 -16.86 0.27 0.85
N LEU A 112 -15.69 -0.11 1.37
CA LEU A 112 -14.40 0.41 0.90
C LEU A 112 -13.61 -0.67 0.16
N HIS A 113 -13.34 -0.40 -1.12
CA HIS A 113 -12.70 -1.29 -2.08
C HIS A 113 -11.35 -0.70 -2.50
N VAL A 114 -10.31 -1.54 -2.65
CA VAL A 114 -8.96 -1.12 -3.01
C VAL A 114 -8.40 -2.00 -4.12
N PHE A 115 -7.94 -1.39 -5.20
CA PHE A 115 -7.28 -2.12 -6.29
C PHE A 115 -5.93 -2.66 -5.85
N TYR A 116 -5.69 -3.93 -6.19
CA TYR A 116 -4.50 -4.67 -5.83
C TYR A 116 -3.89 -5.32 -7.06
N TYR A 117 -2.58 -5.12 -7.24
CA TYR A 117 -1.82 -5.61 -8.37
C TYR A 117 -0.80 -6.63 -7.88
N ALA A 118 -0.95 -7.88 -8.34
CA ALA A 118 -0.12 -9.01 -7.95
C ALA A 118 0.87 -9.41 -9.06
N TRP A 119 1.42 -8.43 -9.77
CA TRP A 119 2.20 -8.62 -11.00
C TRP A 119 3.72 -8.37 -10.83
N TYR A 120 4.18 -8.09 -9.61
CA TYR A 120 5.59 -7.81 -9.34
C TYR A 120 6.37 -9.11 -9.11
N ALA A 121 7.57 -9.23 -9.70
CA ALA A 121 8.45 -10.39 -9.55
C ALA A 121 9.89 -9.97 -9.25
N ASN A 122 10.62 -10.79 -8.50
CA ASN A 122 12.04 -10.57 -8.21
C ASN A 122 12.88 -11.83 -8.46
N ARG A 123 14.21 -11.68 -8.53
CA ARG A 123 15.10 -12.81 -8.83
C ARG A 123 15.16 -13.88 -7.73
N ASP A 124 14.89 -13.52 -6.49
CA ASP A 124 14.99 -14.45 -5.35
C ASP A 124 13.79 -15.43 -5.31
N ASN A 125 12.62 -14.99 -5.78
CA ASN A 125 11.37 -15.75 -5.71
C ASN A 125 10.85 -16.21 -7.08
N ASP A 126 11.23 -15.53 -8.16
CA ASP A 126 10.65 -15.71 -9.51
C ASP A 126 11.69 -15.94 -10.62
N ASP A 127 12.99 -16.00 -10.30
CA ASP A 127 14.13 -16.12 -11.22
C ASP A 127 14.39 -14.90 -12.15
N HIS A 128 13.47 -13.93 -12.20
CA HIS A 128 13.57 -12.74 -13.04
C HIS A 128 12.89 -11.51 -12.41
N TRP A 129 13.08 -10.35 -13.01
CA TRP A 129 12.35 -9.13 -12.67
C TRP A 129 11.12 -8.99 -13.57
N SER A 130 9.99 -8.62 -12.96
CA SER A 130 8.75 -8.32 -13.68
C SER A 130 8.09 -7.11 -13.03
N HIS A 131 7.54 -6.21 -13.84
CA HIS A 131 7.04 -4.87 -13.49
C HIS A 131 8.03 -3.90 -12.83
N TRP A 132 8.99 -4.34 -12.01
CA TRP A 132 10.00 -3.46 -11.44
C TRP A 132 10.96 -2.92 -12.51
N ASN A 133 11.30 -3.74 -13.50
CA ASN A 133 12.13 -3.41 -14.67
C ASN A 133 11.30 -2.88 -15.85
N HIS A 134 10.13 -2.27 -15.59
CA HIS A 134 9.24 -1.79 -16.65
C HIS A 134 9.98 -0.88 -17.65
N LYS A 135 9.59 -0.91 -18.93
CA LYS A 135 10.18 -0.06 -19.96
C LYS A 135 9.69 1.38 -19.87
N VAL A 136 10.55 2.34 -20.19
CA VAL A 136 10.11 3.72 -20.41
C VAL A 136 9.25 3.76 -21.67
N LEU A 137 7.97 4.11 -21.50
CA LEU A 137 7.01 4.14 -22.60
C LEU A 137 7.24 5.35 -23.54
N PRO A 138 6.99 5.19 -24.84
CA PRO A 138 6.97 6.32 -25.76
C PRO A 138 5.80 7.26 -25.43
N HIS A 139 5.99 8.54 -25.69
CA HIS A 139 4.92 9.50 -25.80
C HIS A 139 4.17 9.30 -27.12
N TRP A 140 2.89 9.70 -27.17
CA TRP A 140 2.06 9.62 -28.37
C TRP A 140 2.45 10.62 -29.47
N THR A 141 3.42 11.52 -29.22
CA THR A 141 3.93 12.48 -30.20
C THR A 141 5.42 12.31 -30.44
N ALA A 142 5.83 12.37 -31.72
CA ALA A 142 7.22 12.24 -32.12
C ALA A 142 8.14 13.32 -31.52
N ALA A 143 7.65 14.56 -31.40
CA ALA A 143 8.44 15.66 -30.87
C ALA A 143 8.84 15.48 -29.39
N VAL A 144 8.00 14.82 -28.58
CA VAL A 144 8.36 14.48 -27.19
C VAL A 144 9.30 13.27 -27.18
N ASN A 145 9.07 12.29 -28.05
CA ASN A 145 9.94 11.12 -28.16
C ASN A 145 11.38 11.51 -28.51
N GLU A 146 11.58 12.46 -29.42
CA GLU A 146 12.91 12.95 -29.78
C GLU A 146 13.68 13.51 -28.57
N ARG A 147 12.99 14.18 -27.64
CA ARG A 147 13.60 14.72 -26.40
C ARG A 147 14.03 13.64 -25.42
N PHE A 148 13.45 12.44 -25.49
CA PHE A 148 13.71 11.32 -24.58
C PHE A 148 14.16 10.06 -25.32
N LYS A 149 14.69 10.20 -26.54
CA LYS A 149 15.07 9.09 -27.41
C LYS A 149 16.07 8.12 -26.77
N ASP A 150 16.94 8.67 -25.93
CA ASP A 150 17.96 7.90 -25.20
C ASP A 150 17.42 7.20 -23.94
N ARG A 151 16.11 7.25 -23.69
CA ARG A 151 15.47 6.53 -22.56
C ARG A 151 14.31 5.66 -22.99
N ILE A 152 13.54 6.08 -23.99
CA ILE A 152 12.36 5.33 -24.45
C ILE A 152 12.77 3.90 -24.84
N GLY A 153 12.00 2.92 -24.37
CA GLY A 153 12.26 1.49 -24.61
C GLY A 153 13.29 0.87 -23.67
N GLN A 154 14.04 1.66 -22.90
CA GLN A 154 14.96 1.12 -21.89
C GLN A 154 14.18 0.60 -20.68
N GLU A 155 14.66 -0.52 -20.15
CA GLU A 155 14.18 -1.10 -18.89
C GLU A 155 14.89 -0.42 -17.72
N HIS A 156 14.16 -0.25 -16.62
CA HIS A 156 14.78 0.05 -15.33
C HIS A 156 15.66 -1.13 -14.85
N ALA A 157 16.66 -0.86 -14.01
CA ALA A 157 17.59 -1.87 -13.46
C ALA A 157 17.42 -2.12 -11.94
N PRO A 158 16.44 -2.93 -11.51
CA PRO A 158 16.23 -3.24 -10.09
C PRO A 158 17.47 -3.93 -9.47
N PRO A 159 17.70 -3.76 -8.15
CA PRO A 159 16.69 -3.40 -7.15
C PRO A 159 16.59 -1.90 -6.82
N LEU A 160 17.55 -1.06 -7.23
CA LEU A 160 17.58 0.35 -6.85
C LEU A 160 16.99 1.30 -7.90
N ASP A 161 17.09 0.93 -9.18
CA ASP A 161 16.42 1.61 -10.28
C ASP A 161 15.16 0.81 -10.66
N ILE A 162 13.99 1.33 -10.32
CA ILE A 162 12.70 0.67 -10.54
C ILE A 162 11.76 1.59 -11.32
N GLY A 163 10.80 0.99 -12.02
CA GLY A 163 9.71 1.67 -12.74
C GLY A 163 8.69 2.38 -11.85
N SER A 164 9.15 3.19 -10.90
CA SER A 164 8.31 3.96 -9.97
C SER A 164 9.05 5.21 -9.49
N ASN A 165 8.32 6.32 -9.38
CA ASN A 165 8.85 7.55 -8.75
C ASN A 165 8.99 7.42 -7.22
N PHE A 166 8.37 6.40 -6.62
CA PHE A 166 8.45 6.10 -5.18
C PHE A 166 9.10 4.75 -4.96
N PHE A 167 9.77 4.57 -3.83
CA PHE A 167 10.40 3.31 -3.47
C PHE A 167 9.60 2.58 -2.38
N PRO A 168 9.15 1.32 -2.59
CA PRO A 168 8.42 0.59 -1.58
C PRO A 168 9.27 0.32 -0.33
N SER A 169 8.67 0.40 0.85
CA SER A 169 9.35 0.04 2.11
C SER A 169 9.69 -1.46 2.19
N LEU A 170 9.04 -2.30 1.38
CA LEU A 170 9.35 -3.72 1.23
C LEU A 170 10.43 -3.99 0.17
N GLY A 171 10.95 -2.95 -0.50
CA GLY A 171 11.85 -3.07 -1.64
C GLY A 171 11.14 -3.57 -2.90
N ALA A 172 11.93 -3.99 -3.89
CA ALA A 172 11.44 -4.62 -5.12
C ALA A 172 11.02 -6.08 -4.81
N TYR A 173 9.84 -6.23 -4.21
CA TYR A 173 9.31 -7.50 -3.70
C TYR A 173 8.75 -8.40 -4.81
N SER A 174 8.54 -9.68 -4.49
CA SER A 174 7.74 -10.60 -5.30
C SER A 174 6.29 -10.63 -4.81
N SER A 175 5.34 -10.65 -5.73
CA SER A 175 3.91 -10.84 -5.41
C SER A 175 3.61 -12.29 -5.02
N LYS A 176 4.49 -13.24 -5.37
CA LYS A 176 4.37 -14.65 -4.99
C LYS A 176 4.92 -14.95 -3.61
N ASP A 177 5.62 -14.00 -2.97
CA ASP A 177 6.10 -14.16 -1.59
C ASP A 177 4.93 -14.11 -0.60
N PRO A 178 4.62 -15.21 0.12
CA PRO A 178 3.54 -15.26 1.09
C PRO A 178 3.67 -14.21 2.21
N ALA A 179 4.90 -13.86 2.62
CA ALA A 179 5.13 -12.87 3.67
C ALA A 179 4.75 -11.47 3.20
N VAL A 180 5.00 -11.15 1.92
CA VAL A 180 4.59 -9.89 1.30
C VAL A 180 3.07 -9.81 1.21
N VAL A 181 2.42 -10.87 0.75
CA VAL A 181 0.95 -10.93 0.67
C VAL A 181 0.31 -10.77 2.05
N GLU A 182 0.83 -11.45 3.07
CA GLU A 182 0.35 -11.30 4.44
C GLU A 182 0.46 -9.85 4.93
N LEU A 183 1.61 -9.21 4.73
CA LEU A 183 1.83 -7.82 5.13
C LEU A 183 0.87 -6.86 4.39
N HIS A 184 0.65 -7.06 3.09
CA HIS A 184 -0.30 -6.24 2.32
C HIS A 184 -1.72 -6.36 2.86
N VAL A 185 -2.21 -7.58 3.10
CA VAL A 185 -3.55 -7.79 3.64
C VAL A 185 -3.66 -7.26 5.08
N GLU A 186 -2.62 -7.40 5.90
CA GLU A 186 -2.57 -6.81 7.23
C GLU A 186 -2.65 -5.27 7.17
N MET A 187 -1.94 -4.62 6.24
CA MET A 187 -2.03 -3.18 6.02
C MET A 187 -3.45 -2.75 5.63
N MET A 188 -4.13 -3.51 4.76
CA MET A 188 -5.53 -3.25 4.38
C MET A 188 -6.47 -3.36 5.57
N ALA A 189 -6.36 -4.45 6.34
CA ALA A 189 -7.18 -4.70 7.52
C ALA A 189 -7.00 -3.57 8.57
N LYS A 190 -5.76 -3.18 8.87
CA LYS A 190 -5.46 -2.08 9.80
C LYS A 190 -5.92 -0.72 9.29
N SER A 191 -6.04 -0.55 7.98
CA SER A 191 -6.53 0.69 7.36
C SER A 191 -8.07 0.75 7.25
N GLY A 192 -8.78 -0.31 7.66
CA GLY A 192 -10.24 -0.39 7.56
C GLY A 192 -10.75 -0.64 6.14
N MET A 193 -9.88 -1.11 5.24
CA MET A 193 -10.23 -1.47 3.86
C MET A 193 -10.85 -2.87 3.85
N GLY A 194 -12.11 -2.97 3.45
CA GLY A 194 -12.90 -4.20 3.60
C GLY A 194 -12.87 -5.13 2.39
N VAL A 195 -12.50 -4.63 1.19
CA VAL A 195 -12.45 -5.43 -0.03
C VAL A 195 -11.17 -5.15 -0.82
N LEU A 196 -10.35 -6.19 -1.01
CA LEU A 196 -9.24 -6.23 -1.96
C LEU A 196 -9.80 -6.56 -3.35
N VAL A 197 -9.57 -5.68 -4.32
CA VAL A 197 -10.00 -5.85 -5.72
C VAL A 197 -8.79 -6.23 -6.58
N TYR A 198 -8.66 -7.50 -6.88
CA TYR A 198 -7.51 -8.10 -7.54
C TYR A 198 -7.54 -7.89 -9.05
N SER A 199 -6.51 -7.24 -9.60
CA SER A 199 -6.29 -7.10 -11.05
C SER A 199 -6.12 -8.46 -11.72
N TRP A 200 -7.03 -8.81 -12.65
CA TRP A 200 -7.05 -10.11 -13.31
C TRP A 200 -7.17 -9.97 -14.83
N TRP A 201 -6.15 -10.48 -15.54
CA TRP A 201 -6.02 -10.41 -17.01
C TRP A 201 -6.66 -11.57 -17.76
N GLY A 202 -7.21 -12.56 -17.06
CA GLY A 202 -7.65 -13.81 -17.68
C GLY A 202 -6.67 -14.96 -17.44
N ARG A 203 -7.14 -16.18 -17.68
CA ARG A 203 -6.34 -17.40 -17.50
C ARG A 203 -5.17 -17.41 -18.49
N GLY A 204 -3.95 -17.52 -17.98
CA GLY A 204 -2.75 -17.57 -18.82
C GLY A 204 -2.47 -16.28 -19.60
N LYS A 205 -3.10 -15.16 -19.21
CA LYS A 205 -2.92 -13.85 -19.82
C LYS A 205 -2.27 -12.89 -18.82
N ALA A 206 -1.58 -11.90 -19.35
CA ALA A 206 -0.93 -10.83 -18.62
C ALA A 206 -1.07 -9.51 -19.39
N ASP A 207 -0.58 -8.43 -18.79
CA ASP A 207 -0.32 -7.23 -19.58
C ASP A 207 0.96 -7.38 -20.42
N ALA A 208 1.35 -6.32 -21.14
CA ALA A 208 2.52 -6.37 -22.01
C ALA A 208 3.88 -6.35 -21.27
N ASN A 209 3.90 -6.17 -19.95
CA ASN A 209 5.10 -5.93 -19.15
C ASN A 209 5.23 -6.87 -17.94
N GLY A 210 4.35 -7.86 -17.85
CA GLY A 210 4.23 -8.75 -16.70
C GLY A 210 3.99 -10.20 -17.08
N ASP A 211 3.91 -11.03 -16.05
CA ASP A 211 3.66 -12.46 -16.19
C ASP A 211 2.19 -12.81 -15.96
N PRO A 212 1.70 -13.91 -16.56
CA PRO A 212 0.38 -14.41 -16.24
C PRO A 212 0.27 -14.72 -14.75
N THR A 213 -0.72 -14.15 -14.09
CA THR A 213 -1.02 -14.54 -12.70
C THR A 213 -1.58 -15.96 -12.71
N ASP A 214 -0.94 -16.86 -11.96
CA ASP A 214 -1.41 -18.23 -11.80
C ASP A 214 -2.52 -18.36 -10.74
N GLU A 215 -3.25 -19.49 -10.77
CA GLU A 215 -4.34 -19.75 -9.82
C GLU A 215 -3.86 -19.86 -8.36
N ARG A 216 -2.62 -20.33 -8.12
CA ARG A 216 -2.07 -20.52 -6.77
C ARG A 216 -1.84 -19.18 -6.09
N LEU A 217 -1.42 -18.16 -6.84
CA LEU A 217 -1.28 -16.80 -6.34
C LEU A 217 -2.64 -16.21 -5.95
N ILE A 218 -3.67 -16.43 -6.77
CA ILE A 218 -5.04 -16.00 -6.44
C ILE A 218 -5.49 -16.66 -5.13
N GLU A 219 -5.32 -17.98 -5.00
CA GLU A 219 -5.66 -18.72 -3.78
C GLU A 219 -4.87 -18.23 -2.56
N LEU A 220 -3.57 -17.99 -2.70
CA LEU A 220 -2.74 -17.43 -1.63
C LEU A 220 -3.30 -16.10 -1.12
N VAL A 221 -3.64 -15.18 -2.03
CA VAL A 221 -4.21 -13.88 -1.66
C VAL A 221 -5.59 -14.04 -1.03
N MET A 222 -6.44 -14.91 -1.57
CA MET A 222 -7.77 -15.17 -1.00
C MET A 222 -7.69 -15.77 0.41
N ASN A 223 -6.78 -16.72 0.65
CA ASN A 223 -6.53 -17.30 1.97
C ASN A 223 -6.09 -16.24 2.97
N LYS A 224 -5.13 -15.37 2.60
CA LYS A 224 -4.69 -14.27 3.47
C LYS A 224 -5.81 -13.26 3.73
N CYS A 225 -6.64 -12.96 2.73
CA CYS A 225 -7.83 -12.13 2.91
C CYS A 225 -8.79 -12.74 3.93
N GLU A 226 -9.07 -14.05 3.84
CA GLU A 226 -9.92 -14.75 4.80
C GLU A 226 -9.38 -14.69 6.23
N GLU A 227 -8.09 -15.00 6.43
CA GLU A 227 -7.41 -14.96 7.74
C GLU A 227 -7.58 -13.59 8.43
N ARG A 228 -7.62 -12.51 7.64
CA ARG A 228 -7.71 -11.12 8.13
C ARG A 228 -9.09 -10.50 7.98
N ARG A 229 -10.11 -11.28 7.61
CA ARG A 229 -11.50 -10.83 7.37
C ARG A 229 -11.64 -9.71 6.33
N VAL A 230 -10.71 -9.66 5.38
CA VAL A 230 -10.81 -8.82 4.18
C VAL A 230 -11.53 -9.64 3.10
N LYS A 231 -12.44 -9.02 2.35
CA LYS A 231 -13.09 -9.67 1.20
C LYS A 231 -12.26 -9.50 -0.06
N PHE A 232 -12.48 -10.37 -1.03
CA PHE A 232 -11.74 -10.43 -2.28
C PHE A 232 -12.72 -10.26 -3.45
N ALA A 233 -12.42 -9.37 -4.39
CA ALA A 233 -13.15 -9.20 -5.63
C ALA A 233 -12.19 -9.23 -6.83
N PHE A 234 -12.72 -9.52 -8.02
CA PHE A 234 -11.94 -9.50 -9.26
C PHE A 234 -12.15 -8.19 -10.01
N HIS A 235 -11.05 -7.58 -10.47
CA HIS A 235 -11.03 -6.51 -11.47
C HIS A 235 -10.64 -7.12 -12.82
N LEU A 236 -11.60 -7.21 -13.75
CA LEU A 236 -11.35 -7.76 -15.09
C LEU A 236 -10.65 -6.72 -15.97
N GLU A 237 -9.37 -6.96 -16.24
CA GLU A 237 -8.52 -6.08 -17.04
C GLU A 237 -8.87 -6.14 -18.55
N PRO A 238 -8.43 -5.17 -19.36
CA PRO A 238 -8.70 -5.12 -20.80
C PRO A 238 -7.79 -6.07 -21.59
N TYR A 239 -7.97 -7.37 -21.40
CA TYR A 239 -7.21 -8.38 -22.10
C TYR A 239 -7.55 -8.48 -23.60
N GLU A 240 -6.61 -9.00 -24.38
CA GLU A 240 -6.80 -9.19 -25.82
C GLU A 240 -7.98 -10.12 -26.14
N GLY A 241 -8.84 -9.69 -27.06
CA GLY A 241 -10.03 -10.42 -27.47
C GLY A 241 -11.22 -10.35 -26.49
N ARG A 242 -11.22 -9.41 -25.54
CA ARG A 242 -12.32 -9.24 -24.58
C ARG A 242 -13.64 -8.87 -25.27
N THR A 243 -14.65 -9.70 -25.09
CA THR A 243 -16.03 -9.52 -25.58
C THR A 243 -17.03 -9.78 -24.47
N ALA A 244 -18.31 -9.42 -24.66
CA ALA A 244 -19.36 -9.76 -23.69
C ALA A 244 -19.46 -11.29 -23.45
N ARG A 245 -19.25 -12.10 -24.49
CA ARG A 245 -19.23 -13.56 -24.39
C ARG A 245 -18.05 -14.06 -23.56
N SER A 246 -16.83 -13.59 -23.85
CA SER A 246 -15.64 -14.03 -23.10
C SER A 246 -15.72 -13.62 -21.63
N VAL A 247 -16.25 -12.42 -21.34
CA VAL A 247 -16.50 -11.97 -19.96
C VAL A 247 -17.52 -12.88 -19.25
N GLY A 248 -18.58 -13.32 -19.93
CA GLY A 248 -19.53 -14.29 -19.37
C GLY A 248 -18.87 -15.64 -19.05
N GLU A 249 -18.01 -16.12 -19.94
CA GLU A 249 -17.22 -17.36 -19.76
C GLU A 249 -16.23 -17.23 -18.59
N ASP A 250 -15.58 -16.08 -18.45
CA ASP A 250 -14.67 -15.77 -17.34
C ASP A 250 -15.38 -15.69 -16.00
N VAL A 251 -16.51 -14.98 -15.92
CA VAL A 251 -17.33 -14.93 -14.69
C VAL A 251 -17.77 -16.33 -14.29
N ALA A 252 -18.20 -17.15 -15.25
CA ALA A 252 -18.58 -18.53 -14.97
C ALA A 252 -17.38 -19.36 -14.49
N TYR A 253 -16.18 -19.17 -15.04
CA TYR A 253 -14.96 -19.81 -14.56
C TYR A 253 -14.61 -19.37 -13.13
N ILE A 254 -14.61 -18.06 -12.85
CA ILE A 254 -14.31 -17.50 -11.52
C ILE A 254 -15.28 -18.08 -10.48
N LEU A 255 -16.58 -18.10 -10.77
CA LEU A 255 -17.58 -18.65 -9.86
C LEU A 255 -17.42 -20.16 -9.67
N ARG A 256 -17.09 -20.92 -10.71
CA ARG A 256 -16.80 -22.36 -10.56
C ARG A 256 -15.55 -22.62 -9.71
N ARG A 257 -14.50 -21.82 -9.89
CA ARG A 257 -13.17 -22.07 -9.30
C ARG A 257 -13.01 -21.50 -7.89
N PHE A 258 -13.54 -20.30 -7.66
CA PHE A 258 -13.35 -19.52 -6.44
C PHE A 258 -14.67 -19.16 -5.75
N GLY A 259 -15.82 -19.54 -6.33
CA GLY A 259 -17.14 -19.20 -5.81
C GLY A 259 -17.40 -19.64 -4.38
N SER A 260 -16.91 -20.81 -3.98
CA SER A 260 -17.08 -21.33 -2.62
C SER A 260 -16.13 -20.70 -1.59
N HIS A 261 -15.12 -19.93 -2.03
CA HIS A 261 -14.12 -19.38 -1.13
C HIS A 261 -14.75 -18.31 -0.20
N PRO A 262 -14.58 -18.39 1.14
CA PRO A 262 -15.22 -17.47 2.10
C PRO A 262 -14.83 -16.00 1.94
N ALA A 263 -13.60 -15.73 1.51
CA ALA A 263 -13.15 -14.38 1.15
C ALA A 263 -13.88 -13.78 -0.07
N LEU A 264 -14.43 -14.58 -0.99
CA LEU A 264 -15.04 -14.02 -2.21
C LEU A 264 -16.18 -13.06 -1.86
N TYR A 265 -16.04 -11.82 -2.30
CA TYR A 265 -16.96 -10.73 -2.02
C TYR A 265 -18.29 -10.97 -2.73
N ARG A 266 -19.37 -10.80 -1.97
CA ARG A 266 -20.74 -10.71 -2.48
C ARG A 266 -21.35 -9.45 -1.93
N ASN A 267 -21.92 -8.62 -2.80
CA ASN A 267 -22.65 -7.45 -2.37
C ASN A 267 -23.98 -7.92 -1.77
N PRO A 268 -24.28 -7.71 -0.47
CA PRO A 268 -25.52 -8.18 0.13
C PRO A 268 -26.80 -7.61 -0.50
N SER A 269 -26.68 -6.53 -1.28
CA SER A 269 -27.78 -5.91 -2.00
C SER A 269 -28.07 -6.52 -3.37
N ARG A 270 -27.35 -7.56 -3.80
CA ARG A 270 -27.51 -8.24 -5.09
C ARG A 270 -27.37 -9.75 -4.93
#